data_AF-A0A2H5WVK6-F1
#
_entry.id   AF-A0A2H5WVK6-F1
#
_cell.length_a   1.000
_cell.length_b   1.000
_cell.length_c   1.000
_cell.angle_alpha   90.00
_cell.angle_beta   90.00
_cell.angle_gamma   90.00
#
_symmetry.space_group_name_H-M   'P 1'
#
loop_
_entity.id
_entity.type
_entity.pdbx_description
1 polymer ?
#
loop_
_entity_poly.entity_id
_entity_poly.type
_entity_poly.pdbx_seq_one_letter_code
_entity_poly.pdbx_strand_id
1 'polypeptide(L)'
;MRPLGWTLKQLLVVLAIVAALVALLFPVVQLVRYRVLEAKCRANLWAIYTKYKLLKIQNGGRWDVETAKEFRRWLLSPEGLKVGSCPLSGQAYHIPPIRLAYDDANLKDPYLLSTIETPDYSISTYIREDLVVQCPCHTRPPRPRCGVPTVGEACQLCVLDVGDGKIEYTFITYTKNNRTNQRIWPTPGLQCPDPKLFPDVSQGY
;
A
#
# COMPACT_ATOMS: atom_id res chain seq x y z
N MET A 1 21.80 -32.08 52.53
CA MET A 1 22.38 -32.07 51.17
C MET A 1 22.73 -30.63 50.82
N ARG A 2 23.99 -30.30 50.57
CA ARG A 2 24.40 -28.94 50.21
C ARG A 2 24.15 -28.72 48.72
N PRO A 3 23.46 -27.66 48.28
CA PRO A 3 23.32 -27.35 46.87
C PRO A 3 24.70 -27.01 46.29
N LEU A 4 25.11 -27.71 45.24
CA LEU A 4 26.28 -27.33 44.44
C LEU A 4 25.95 -26.00 43.74
N GLY A 5 26.56 -24.91 44.21
CA GLY A 5 26.46 -23.61 43.56
C GLY A 5 27.12 -23.64 42.19
N TRP A 6 26.47 -22.98 41.22
CA TRP A 6 27.04 -22.80 39.89
C TRP A 6 28.34 -22.00 39.95
N THR A 7 29.35 -22.44 39.19
CA THR A 7 30.61 -21.70 39.08
C THR A 7 30.46 -20.51 38.15
N LEU A 8 31.18 -19.42 38.42
CA LEU A 8 31.18 -18.21 37.57
C LEU A 8 31.48 -18.55 36.08
N LYS A 9 32.40 -19.50 35.85
CA LYS A 9 32.75 -19.96 34.51
C LYS A 9 31.56 -20.61 33.78
N GLN A 10 30.80 -21.46 34.47
CA GLN A 10 29.62 -22.10 33.89
C GLN A 10 28.55 -21.07 33.51
N LEU A 11 28.34 -20.07 34.38
CA LEU A 11 27.41 -18.97 34.09
C LEU A 11 27.79 -18.20 32.82
N LEU A 12 29.09 -17.88 32.65
CA LEU A 12 29.57 -17.14 31.46
C LEU A 12 29.39 -17.91 30.16
N VAL A 13 29.65 -19.23 30.17
CA VAL A 13 29.45 -20.07 28.98
C VAL A 13 27.97 -20.11 28.59
N VAL A 14 27.07 -20.24 29.56
CA VAL A 14 25.62 -20.24 29.30
C VAL A 14 25.17 -18.91 28.71
N LEU A 15 25.62 -17.78 29.28
CA LEU A 15 25.29 -16.45 28.74
C LEU A 15 25.81 -16.26 27.31
N ALA A 16 27.01 -16.74 26.99
CA ALA A 16 27.56 -16.67 25.65
C ALA A 16 26.72 -17.47 24.63
N ILE A 17 26.28 -18.68 24.99
CA ILE A 17 25.42 -19.51 24.15
C ILE A 17 24.06 -18.83 23.94
N VAL A 18 23.44 -18.31 25.00
CA VAL A 18 22.16 -17.60 24.91
C VAL A 18 22.28 -16.37 24.01
N ALA A 19 23.34 -15.57 24.15
CA ALA A 19 23.58 -14.41 23.30
C ALA A 19 23.72 -14.80 21.81
N ALA A 20 24.46 -15.87 21.51
CA ALA A 20 24.62 -16.38 20.15
C ALA A 20 23.28 -16.85 19.55
N LEU A 21 22.46 -17.56 20.34
CA LEU A 21 21.13 -18.02 19.91
C LEU A 21 20.18 -16.85 19.64
N VAL A 22 20.16 -15.84 20.50
CA VAL A 22 19.32 -14.64 20.31
C VAL A 22 19.74 -13.88 19.06
N ALA A 23 21.05 -13.75 18.79
CA ALA A 23 21.55 -13.08 17.59
C ALA A 23 21.08 -13.76 16.30
N LEU A 24 21.03 -15.10 16.28
CA LEU A 24 20.56 -15.87 15.13
C LEU A 24 19.03 -15.81 14.94
N LEU A 25 18.26 -15.69 16.04
CA LEU A 25 16.79 -15.66 15.98
C LEU A 25 16.22 -14.29 15.58
N PHE A 26 16.94 -13.20 15.86
CA PHE A 26 16.47 -11.84 15.62
C PHE A 26 15.98 -11.56 14.17
N PRO A 27 16.72 -11.88 13.09
CA PRO A 27 16.28 -11.60 11.72
C PRO A 27 15.00 -12.37 11.34
N VAL A 28 14.85 -13.61 11.83
CA VAL A 28 13.68 -14.45 11.55
C VAL A 28 12.42 -13.82 12.16
N VAL A 29 12.50 -13.34 13.40
CA VAL A 29 11.37 -12.68 14.07
C VAL A 29 10.95 -11.41 13.34
N GLN A 30 11.89 -10.62 12.83
CA GLN A 30 11.59 -9.42 12.04
C GLN A 30 10.86 -9.77 10.73
N LEU A 31 11.32 -10.79 10.02
CA LEU A 31 10.69 -11.25 8.79
C LEU A 31 9.25 -11.74 9.03
N VAL A 32 9.03 -12.55 10.06
CA VAL A 32 7.70 -13.05 10.42
C VAL A 32 6.78 -11.89 10.78
N ARG A 33 7.25 -10.94 11.60
CA ARG A 33 6.48 -9.75 11.97
C ARG A 33 6.08 -8.94 10.74
N TYR A 34 6.98 -8.74 9.78
CA TYR A 34 6.68 -8.05 8.54
C TYR A 34 5.57 -8.76 7.74
N ARG A 35 5.67 -10.08 7.57
CA ARG A 35 4.66 -10.87 6.84
C ARG A 35 3.28 -10.82 7.50
N VAL A 36 3.23 -10.88 8.83
CA VAL A 36 1.96 -10.73 9.59
C VAL A 36 1.35 -9.35 9.37
N LEU A 37 2.17 -8.29 9.41
CA LEU A 37 1.70 -6.92 9.17
C LEU A 37 1.25 -6.70 7.71
N GLU A 38 1.95 -7.29 6.74
CA GLU A 38 1.53 -7.28 5.32
C GLU A 38 0.19 -8.00 5.14
N ALA A 39 0.02 -9.18 5.73
CA ALA A 39 -1.23 -9.94 5.68
C ALA A 39 -2.39 -9.15 6.32
N LYS A 40 -2.15 -8.51 7.47
CA LYS A 40 -3.13 -7.62 8.11
C LYS A 40 -3.47 -6.41 7.23
N CYS A 41 -2.48 -5.84 6.55
CA CYS A 41 -2.70 -4.76 5.60
C CYS A 41 -3.61 -5.21 4.45
N ARG A 42 -3.33 -6.37 3.82
CA ARG A 42 -4.18 -6.96 2.78
C ARG A 42 -5.61 -7.20 3.27
N ALA A 43 -5.79 -7.69 4.50
CA ALA A 43 -7.11 -7.88 5.09
C ALA A 43 -7.87 -6.55 5.27
N ASN A 44 -7.19 -5.50 5.78
CA ASN A 44 -7.80 -4.17 5.90
C ASN A 44 -8.20 -3.60 4.53
N LEU A 45 -7.31 -3.71 3.53
CA LEU A 45 -7.59 -3.28 2.17
C LEU A 45 -8.79 -4.03 1.56
N TRP A 46 -8.90 -5.32 1.82
CA TRP A 46 -10.04 -6.13 1.40
C TRP A 46 -11.35 -5.73 2.10
N ALA A 47 -11.31 -5.40 3.38
CA ALA A 47 -12.48 -4.91 4.11
C ALA A 47 -13.00 -3.58 3.53
N ILE A 48 -12.09 -2.67 3.19
CA ILE A 48 -12.40 -1.41 2.49
C ILE A 48 -13.04 -1.70 1.12
N TYR A 49 -12.44 -2.59 0.33
CA TYR A 49 -12.99 -2.99 -0.96
C TYR A 49 -14.38 -3.63 -0.84
N THR A 50 -14.58 -4.50 0.15
CA THR A 50 -15.87 -5.17 0.39
C THR A 50 -16.96 -4.14 0.67
N LYS A 51 -16.68 -3.13 1.50
CA LYS A 51 -17.64 -2.06 1.76
C LYS A 51 -17.88 -1.19 0.52
N TYR A 52 -16.82 -0.84 -0.22
CA TYR A 52 -16.93 -0.14 -1.50
C TYR A 52 -17.88 -0.89 -2.46
N LYS A 53 -17.65 -2.19 -2.66
CA LYS A 53 -18.43 -3.05 -3.56
C LYS A 53 -19.88 -3.16 -3.10
N LEU A 54 -20.12 -3.30 -1.80
CA LEU A 54 -21.47 -3.35 -1.23
C LEU A 54 -22.25 -2.06 -1.52
N LEU A 55 -21.66 -0.90 -1.30
CA LEU A 55 -22.28 0.39 -1.60
C LEU A 55 -22.55 0.56 -3.09
N LYS A 56 -21.59 0.18 -3.94
CA LYS A 56 -21.73 0.21 -5.39
C LYS A 56 -22.89 -0.69 -5.86
N ILE A 57 -23.01 -1.90 -5.31
CA ILE A 57 -24.12 -2.82 -5.61
C ILE A 57 -25.47 -2.24 -5.15
N GLN A 58 -25.52 -1.66 -3.94
CA GLN A 58 -26.72 -1.02 -3.42
C GLN A 58 -27.19 0.16 -4.28
N ASN A 59 -26.27 0.85 -4.95
CA ASN A 59 -26.56 1.92 -5.91
C ASN A 59 -26.65 1.43 -7.38
N GLY A 60 -27.05 0.17 -7.60
CA GLY A 60 -27.26 -0.37 -8.95
C GLY A 60 -25.99 -0.45 -9.79
N GLY A 61 -24.83 -0.65 -9.16
CA GLY A 61 -23.52 -0.74 -9.81
C GLY A 61 -22.85 0.60 -10.07
N ARG A 62 -23.49 1.74 -9.75
CA ARG A 62 -22.96 3.08 -10.00
C ARG A 62 -22.13 3.58 -8.82
N TRP A 63 -21.15 4.42 -9.14
CA TRP A 63 -20.36 5.16 -8.15
C TRP A 63 -20.59 6.65 -8.36
N ASP A 64 -21.49 7.23 -7.58
CA ASP A 64 -21.83 8.67 -7.62
C ASP A 64 -21.38 9.39 -6.35
N VAL A 65 -21.64 10.70 -6.32
CA VAL A 65 -21.25 11.59 -5.21
C VAL A 65 -21.88 11.16 -3.89
N GLU A 66 -23.14 10.73 -3.89
CA GLU A 66 -23.83 10.32 -2.66
C GLU A 66 -23.29 8.99 -2.12
N THR A 67 -23.00 8.04 -3.01
CA THR A 67 -22.31 6.78 -2.66
C THR A 67 -20.93 7.06 -2.07
N ALA A 68 -20.17 7.98 -2.67
CA ALA A 68 -18.85 8.39 -2.16
C ALA A 68 -18.95 9.05 -0.77
N LYS A 69 -19.96 9.90 -0.53
CA LYS A 69 -20.22 10.50 0.78
C LYS A 69 -20.59 9.44 1.83
N GLU A 70 -21.41 8.46 1.47
CA GLU A 70 -21.73 7.34 2.37
C GLU A 70 -20.49 6.52 2.72
N PHE A 71 -19.67 6.20 1.72
CA PHE A 71 -18.44 5.46 1.94
C PHE A 71 -17.47 6.22 2.85
N ARG A 72 -17.37 7.54 2.69
CA ARG A 72 -16.60 8.40 3.60
C ARG A 72 -17.15 8.39 5.02
N ARG A 73 -18.47 8.50 5.20
CA ARG A 73 -19.11 8.38 6.52
C ARG A 73 -18.76 7.06 7.18
N TRP A 74 -18.75 5.96 6.42
CA TRP A 74 -18.30 4.68 6.92
C TRP A 74 -16.80 4.67 7.27
N LEU A 75 -15.91 5.27 6.49
CA LEU A 75 -14.48 5.34 6.87
C LEU A 75 -14.25 6.07 8.19
N LEU A 76 -15.10 7.04 8.51
CA LEU A 76 -15.06 7.80 9.76
C LEU A 76 -15.81 7.09 10.92
N SER A 77 -16.50 5.99 10.64
CA SER A 77 -17.15 5.15 11.66
C SER A 77 -16.12 4.35 12.47
N PRO A 78 -16.49 3.82 13.66
CA PRO A 78 -15.62 2.94 14.43
C PRO A 78 -15.10 1.72 13.65
N GLU A 79 -15.90 1.18 12.73
CA GLU A 79 -15.50 0.08 11.85
C GLU A 79 -14.44 0.53 10.83
N GLY A 80 -14.68 1.69 10.20
CA GLY A 80 -13.76 2.28 9.23
C GLY A 80 -12.41 2.64 9.85
N LEU A 81 -12.40 3.24 11.04
CA LEU A 81 -11.17 3.62 11.73
C LEU A 81 -10.29 2.42 12.11
N LYS A 82 -10.88 1.23 12.36
CA LYS A 82 -10.11 0.00 12.61
C LYS A 82 -9.33 -0.49 11.39
N VAL A 83 -9.81 -0.19 10.20
CA VAL A 83 -9.24 -0.67 8.93
C VAL A 83 -8.66 0.46 8.08
N GLY A 84 -8.82 1.72 8.44
CA GLY A 84 -8.43 2.88 7.62
C GLY A 84 -6.92 3.14 7.54
N SER A 85 -6.12 2.47 8.37
CA SER A 85 -4.68 2.69 8.47
C SER A 85 -3.84 1.44 8.27
N CYS A 86 -2.62 1.66 7.77
CA CYS A 86 -1.59 0.65 7.62
C CYS A 86 -1.09 0.17 9.00
N PRO A 87 -1.09 -1.13 9.30
CA PRO A 87 -0.63 -1.65 10.58
C PRO A 87 0.90 -1.51 10.78
N LEU A 88 1.66 -1.30 9.70
CA LEU A 88 3.10 -1.13 9.75
C LEU A 88 3.51 0.28 10.19
N SER A 89 2.79 1.31 9.75
CA SER A 89 3.19 2.71 9.93
C SER A 89 2.17 3.58 10.65
N GLY A 90 0.92 3.12 10.80
CA GLY A 90 -0.21 3.93 11.24
C GLY A 90 -0.72 4.92 10.19
N GLN A 91 -0.09 5.05 9.03
CA GLN A 91 -0.53 5.96 7.98
C GLN A 91 -1.85 5.51 7.37
N ALA A 92 -2.74 6.47 7.09
CA ALA A 92 -3.99 6.22 6.41
C ALA A 92 -3.77 5.66 5.00
N TYR A 93 -4.66 4.78 4.56
CA TYR A 93 -4.68 4.35 3.17
C TYR A 93 -5.11 5.48 2.25
N HIS A 94 -4.61 5.47 1.01
CA HIS A 94 -5.07 6.41 0.00
C HIS A 94 -6.25 5.78 -0.76
N ILE A 95 -7.39 6.48 -0.74
CA ILE A 95 -8.67 6.01 -1.27
C ILE A 95 -9.14 7.05 -2.29
N PRO A 96 -8.68 6.95 -3.55
CA PRO A 96 -8.98 7.93 -4.59
C PRO A 96 -10.48 8.23 -4.77
N PRO A 97 -11.39 7.24 -4.74
CA PRO A 97 -12.83 7.47 -4.97
C PRO A 97 -13.50 8.45 -3.99
N ILE A 98 -12.83 8.79 -2.88
CA ILE A 98 -13.31 9.75 -1.88
C ILE A 98 -12.61 11.09 -2.00
N ARG A 99 -11.30 11.10 -2.25
CA ARG A 99 -10.50 12.32 -2.32
C ARG A 99 -10.93 13.21 -3.49
N LEU A 100 -11.36 12.59 -4.58
CA LEU A 100 -11.69 13.27 -5.84
C LEU A 100 -13.16 13.71 -5.93
N ALA A 101 -14.00 13.31 -4.96
CA ALA A 101 -15.43 13.63 -4.93
C ALA A 101 -15.76 14.88 -4.08
N TYR A 102 -14.77 15.50 -3.40
CA TYR A 102 -15.02 16.52 -2.38
C TYR A 102 -14.28 17.85 -2.60
N ASP A 103 -13.16 17.88 -3.32
CA ASP A 103 -12.49 19.15 -3.64
C ASP A 103 -13.23 19.84 -4.80
N ASP A 104 -13.93 20.90 -4.42
CA ASP A 104 -14.92 21.72 -5.11
C ASP A 104 -14.39 22.49 -6.35
N ALA A 105 -13.61 21.87 -7.23
CA ALA A 105 -13.07 22.53 -8.42
C ALA A 105 -13.25 21.68 -9.69
N ASN A 106 -14.42 21.79 -10.32
CA ASN A 106 -14.67 21.42 -11.72
C ASN A 106 -14.24 19.99 -12.14
N LEU A 107 -15.06 19.02 -11.71
CA LEU A 107 -15.10 17.60 -12.09
C LEU A 107 -15.33 17.35 -13.59
N LYS A 108 -14.43 17.78 -14.49
CA LYS A 108 -14.43 17.22 -15.86
C LYS A 108 -13.76 15.86 -15.90
N ASP A 109 -12.83 15.59 -14.98
CA ASP A 109 -12.13 14.32 -14.90
C ASP A 109 -11.64 14.06 -13.46
N PRO A 110 -12.34 13.23 -12.66
CA PRO A 110 -11.94 12.96 -11.28
C PRO A 110 -10.60 12.24 -11.20
N TYR A 111 -10.13 11.58 -12.26
CA TYR A 111 -8.89 10.82 -12.20
C TYR A 111 -7.67 11.65 -12.59
N LEU A 112 -7.85 12.86 -13.12
CA LEU A 112 -6.76 13.73 -13.53
C LEU A 112 -5.98 14.28 -12.32
N LEU A 113 -4.68 13.98 -12.26
CA LEU A 113 -3.76 14.52 -11.25
C LEU A 113 -3.10 15.81 -11.70
N SER A 114 -2.63 15.84 -12.95
CA SER A 114 -1.89 16.97 -13.49
C SER A 114 -1.91 16.95 -15.01
N THR A 115 -1.86 18.12 -15.61
CA THR A 115 -1.67 18.32 -17.05
C THR A 115 -0.48 19.23 -17.25
N ILE A 116 0.40 18.85 -18.17
CA ILE A 116 1.54 19.65 -18.61
C ILE A 116 1.28 19.98 -20.08
N GLU A 117 1.12 21.26 -20.38
CA GLU A 117 0.92 21.76 -21.74
C GLU A 117 2.11 22.61 -22.17
N THR A 118 2.63 22.31 -23.33
CA THR A 118 3.64 23.10 -24.05
C THR A 118 3.18 23.28 -25.49
N PRO A 119 3.77 24.20 -26.26
CA PRO A 119 3.47 24.32 -27.70
C PRO A 119 3.64 23.00 -28.45
N ASP A 120 4.62 22.19 -28.05
CA ASP A 120 5.02 20.97 -28.76
C ASP A 120 4.33 19.70 -28.26
N TYR A 121 3.95 19.63 -26.98
CA TYR A 121 3.29 18.46 -26.40
C TYR A 121 2.29 18.81 -25.28
N SER A 122 1.25 17.99 -25.14
CA SER A 122 0.30 18.03 -24.02
C SER A 122 0.20 16.63 -23.42
N ILE A 123 0.50 16.53 -22.13
CA ILE A 123 0.57 15.28 -21.39
C ILE A 123 -0.27 15.41 -20.12
N SER A 124 -1.13 14.43 -19.87
CA SER A 124 -1.89 14.36 -18.61
C SER A 124 -1.57 13.08 -17.84
N THR A 125 -1.46 13.23 -16.53
CA THR A 125 -1.26 12.15 -15.57
C THR A 125 -2.54 11.91 -14.80
N TYR A 126 -2.92 10.65 -14.68
CA TYR A 126 -4.16 10.18 -14.10
C TYR A 126 -3.90 9.18 -12.99
N ILE A 127 -4.78 9.12 -12.00
CA ILE A 127 -4.94 7.94 -11.14
C ILE A 127 -5.69 6.87 -11.93
N ARG A 128 -5.38 5.60 -11.70
CA ARG A 128 -6.13 4.49 -12.26
C ARG A 128 -7.61 4.54 -11.88
N GLU A 129 -8.49 4.40 -12.88
CA GLU A 129 -9.94 4.48 -12.70
C GLU A 129 -10.50 3.35 -11.85
N ASP A 130 -9.88 2.17 -11.94
CA ASP A 130 -10.22 0.97 -11.19
C ASP A 130 -9.57 0.92 -9.80
N LEU A 131 -8.78 1.93 -9.40
CA LEU A 131 -8.14 1.93 -8.09
C LEU A 131 -9.13 2.31 -6.97
N VAL A 132 -9.38 1.37 -6.06
CA VAL A 132 -10.25 1.59 -4.90
C VAL A 132 -9.46 2.10 -3.71
N VAL A 133 -8.39 1.40 -3.36
CA VAL A 133 -7.55 1.71 -2.19
C VAL A 133 -6.11 1.27 -2.43
N GLN A 134 -5.15 2.06 -1.95
CA GLN A 134 -3.72 1.71 -1.97
C GLN A 134 -3.08 1.89 -0.59
N CYS A 135 -2.07 1.07 -0.33
CA CYS A 135 -1.14 1.25 0.78
C CYS A 135 0.15 1.93 0.31
N PRO A 136 0.47 3.15 0.79
CA PRO A 136 1.71 3.82 0.41
C PRO A 136 2.97 3.17 1.02
N CYS A 137 2.80 2.32 2.03
CA CYS A 137 3.91 1.68 2.75
C CYS A 137 4.38 0.40 2.09
N HIS A 138 3.45 -0.42 1.61
CA HIS A 138 3.77 -1.71 1.00
C HIS A 138 4.08 -1.48 -0.47
N THR A 139 5.37 -1.49 -0.77
CA THR A 139 5.89 -1.17 -2.10
C THR A 139 6.74 -2.29 -2.65
N ARG A 140 6.88 -2.32 -3.97
CA ARG A 140 7.85 -3.16 -4.66
C ARG A 140 8.77 -2.27 -5.50
N PRO A 141 10.07 -2.20 -5.14
CA PRO A 141 10.72 -2.84 -3.99
C PRO A 141 10.21 -2.34 -2.63
N PRO A 142 10.38 -3.13 -1.54
CA PRO A 142 10.02 -2.67 -0.20
C PRO A 142 10.92 -1.50 0.22
N ARG A 143 10.34 -0.53 0.93
CA ARG A 143 11.06 0.65 1.43
C ARG A 143 11.42 0.50 2.90
N PRO A 144 12.50 1.15 3.38
CA PRO A 144 12.86 1.14 4.79
C PRO A 144 11.84 1.85 5.68
N ARG A 145 11.13 2.85 5.15
CA ARG A 145 10.14 3.64 5.90
C ARG A 145 8.93 3.99 5.03
N CYS A 146 7.78 4.08 5.67
CA CYS A 146 6.57 4.59 5.01
C CYS A 146 6.62 6.11 4.88
N GLY A 147 6.04 6.66 3.80
CA GLY A 147 5.94 8.11 3.57
C GLY A 147 7.16 8.78 2.95
N VAL A 148 8.25 8.04 2.67
CA VAL A 148 9.35 8.57 1.86
C VAL A 148 8.83 8.81 0.44
N PRO A 149 9.02 10.00 -0.15
CA PRO A 149 8.56 10.30 -1.50
C PRO A 149 9.07 9.24 -2.47
N THR A 150 8.19 8.80 -3.37
CA THR A 150 8.57 7.96 -4.50
C THR A 150 9.51 8.76 -5.39
N VAL A 151 10.75 8.31 -5.53
CA VAL A 151 11.38 8.38 -6.86
C VAL A 151 10.48 7.54 -7.76
N GLY A 152 9.89 8.17 -8.79
CA GLY A 152 8.86 7.55 -9.63
C GLY A 152 9.28 6.15 -10.08
N GLU A 153 8.32 5.21 -10.13
CA GLU A 153 8.42 3.78 -10.53
C GLU A 153 8.11 2.74 -9.43
N ALA A 154 7.93 3.11 -8.17
CA ALA A 154 7.57 2.10 -7.15
C ALA A 154 6.11 1.63 -7.29
N CYS A 155 5.91 0.32 -7.51
CA CYS A 155 4.59 -0.28 -7.42
C CYS A 155 4.10 -0.31 -5.97
N GLN A 156 2.82 -0.08 -5.76
CA GLN A 156 2.19 -0.06 -4.45
C GLN A 156 1.18 -1.18 -4.33
N LEU A 157 1.01 -1.70 -3.12
CA LEU A 157 -0.04 -2.67 -2.83
C LEU A 157 -1.40 -1.97 -2.94
N CYS A 158 -2.20 -2.40 -3.91
CA CYS A 158 -3.47 -1.79 -4.27
C CYS A 158 -4.58 -2.84 -4.26
N VAL A 159 -5.81 -2.36 -4.14
CA VAL A 159 -7.02 -3.12 -4.48
C VAL A 159 -7.71 -2.41 -5.63
N LEU A 160 -7.97 -3.20 -6.67
CA LEU A 160 -8.57 -2.75 -7.92
C LEU A 160 -9.98 -3.32 -8.04
N ASP A 161 -10.91 -2.53 -8.57
CA ASP A 161 -12.27 -2.95 -8.90
C ASP A 161 -12.32 -3.67 -10.26
N VAL A 162 -11.61 -4.80 -10.33
CA VAL A 162 -11.60 -5.68 -11.50
C VAL A 162 -12.18 -7.03 -11.08
N GLY A 163 -13.33 -7.39 -11.66
CA GLY A 163 -14.05 -8.62 -11.34
C GLY A 163 -14.49 -8.66 -9.87
N ASP A 164 -13.96 -9.61 -9.12
CA ASP A 164 -14.26 -9.75 -7.68
C ASP A 164 -13.38 -8.93 -6.75
N GLY A 165 -12.53 -8.08 -7.30
CA GLY A 165 -11.54 -7.32 -6.57
C GLY A 165 -10.18 -7.99 -6.69
N LYS A 166 -9.18 -7.23 -7.12
CA LYS A 166 -7.83 -7.73 -7.31
C LYS A 166 -6.88 -7.01 -6.37
N ILE A 167 -6.25 -7.76 -5.46
CA ILE A 167 -5.17 -7.22 -4.62
C ILE A 167 -3.83 -7.50 -5.27
N GLU A 168 -3.16 -6.47 -5.77
CA GLU A 168 -1.85 -6.63 -6.40
C GLU A 168 -0.93 -5.44 -6.18
N TYR A 169 0.35 -5.66 -6.45
CA TYR A 169 1.30 -4.55 -6.60
C TYR A 169 1.15 -3.99 -8.00
N THR A 170 0.87 -2.70 -8.13
CA THR A 170 0.73 -2.02 -9.42
C THR A 170 1.16 -0.57 -9.34
N PHE A 171 1.43 0.02 -10.49
CA PHE A 171 1.41 1.47 -10.68
C PHE A 171 0.01 2.01 -10.42
N ILE A 172 -0.06 3.10 -9.68
CA ILE A 172 -1.30 3.75 -9.24
C ILE A 172 -1.73 4.87 -10.19
N THR A 173 -0.79 5.35 -10.99
CA THR A 173 -0.99 6.42 -11.95
C THR A 173 -0.65 5.93 -13.35
N TYR A 174 -1.11 6.68 -14.34
CA TYR A 174 -0.66 6.55 -15.70
C TYR A 174 -0.64 7.91 -16.39
N THR A 175 0.18 8.03 -17.40
CA THR A 175 0.39 9.25 -18.16
C THR A 175 0.07 8.97 -19.62
N LYS A 176 -0.68 9.86 -20.28
CA LYS A 176 -0.98 9.76 -21.70
C LYS A 176 -0.72 11.08 -22.41
N ASN A 177 -0.40 10.98 -23.69
CA ASN A 177 -0.34 12.12 -24.59
C ASN A 177 -1.77 12.54 -24.93
N ASN A 178 -2.14 13.80 -24.70
CA ASN A 178 -3.51 14.28 -24.90
C ASN A 178 -3.87 14.43 -26.39
N ARG A 179 -2.89 14.62 -27.27
CA ARG A 179 -3.11 14.74 -28.72
C ARG A 179 -3.33 13.38 -29.39
N THR A 180 -2.54 12.38 -29.01
CA THR A 180 -2.61 11.04 -29.61
C THR A 180 -3.43 10.05 -28.78
N ASN A 181 -3.82 10.42 -27.56
CA ASN A 181 -4.43 9.56 -26.54
C ASN A 181 -3.58 8.32 -26.19
N GLN A 182 -2.30 8.29 -26.60
CA GLN A 182 -1.40 7.18 -26.36
C GLN A 182 -0.89 7.19 -24.92
N ARG A 183 -0.96 6.05 -24.23
CA ARG A 183 -0.34 5.87 -22.91
C ARG A 183 1.18 5.92 -23.04
N ILE A 184 1.80 6.86 -22.33
CA ILE A 184 3.24 7.04 -22.25
C ILE A 184 3.80 6.22 -21.08
N TRP A 185 3.10 6.23 -19.95
CA TRP A 185 3.54 5.55 -18.72
C TRP A 185 2.36 4.96 -17.93
N PRO A 186 2.53 3.82 -17.24
CA PRO A 186 3.57 2.83 -17.51
C PRO A 186 3.46 2.36 -18.96
N THR A 187 4.58 2.01 -19.59
CA THR A 187 4.56 1.49 -20.96
C THR A 187 3.71 0.21 -21.02
N PRO A 188 2.96 -0.04 -22.11
CA PRO A 188 2.18 -1.27 -22.24
C PRO A 188 3.07 -2.50 -22.00
N GLY A 189 2.62 -3.40 -21.11
CA GLY A 189 3.37 -4.59 -20.73
C GLY A 189 4.43 -4.39 -19.63
N LEU A 190 4.67 -3.15 -19.18
CA LEU A 190 5.55 -2.90 -18.04
C LEU A 190 4.96 -3.53 -16.78
N GLN A 191 5.72 -4.45 -16.20
CA GLN A 191 5.38 -5.09 -14.94
C GLN A 191 6.08 -4.37 -13.79
N CYS A 192 5.53 -4.55 -12.60
CA CYS A 192 6.25 -4.16 -11.40
C CYS A 192 7.59 -4.87 -11.35
N PRO A 193 8.68 -4.16 -11.02
CA PRO A 193 10.00 -4.77 -11.03
C PRO A 193 10.05 -5.89 -9.97
N ASP A 194 10.70 -7.00 -10.32
CA ASP A 194 10.79 -8.16 -9.44
C ASP A 194 11.50 -7.75 -8.13
N PRO A 195 10.89 -7.98 -6.96
CA PRO A 195 11.53 -7.70 -5.66
C PRO A 195 12.95 -8.26 -5.53
N LYS A 196 13.26 -9.38 -6.21
CA LYS A 196 14.58 -10.01 -6.20
C LYS A 196 15.67 -9.17 -6.85
N LEU A 197 15.30 -8.22 -7.70
CA LEU A 197 16.25 -7.35 -8.41
C LEU A 197 16.73 -6.18 -7.54
N PHE A 198 16.21 -6.04 -6.32
CA PHE A 198 16.59 -4.97 -5.41
C PHE A 198 17.34 -5.52 -4.20
N PRO A 199 18.21 -4.70 -3.58
CA PRO A 199 18.85 -5.06 -2.34
C PRO A 199 17.81 -5.47 -1.31
N ASP A 200 18.04 -6.59 -0.63
CA ASP A 200 17.15 -7.08 0.41
C ASP A 200 17.15 -6.11 1.59
N VAL A 201 16.14 -5.24 1.64
CA VAL A 201 15.98 -4.25 2.71
C VAL A 201 15.72 -4.90 4.07
N SER A 202 15.51 -6.22 4.15
CA SER A 202 15.49 -6.95 5.42
C SER A 202 16.88 -7.11 6.05
N GLN A 203 17.96 -6.84 5.31
CA GLN A 203 19.31 -6.81 5.86
C GLN A 203 19.65 -5.51 6.62
N GLY A 204 18.69 -4.59 6.75
CA GLY A 204 18.88 -3.32 7.44
C GLY A 204 19.57 -2.28 6.56
N TYR A 205 19.24 -1.00 6.81
CA TYR A 205 20.05 0.14 6.42
C TYR A 205 20.89 0.59 7.60
#